data_AF-A0A498J9M2-F1
#
_entry.id   AF-A0A498J9M2-F1
#
_cell.length_a   1.000
_cell.length_b   1.000
_cell.length_c   1.000
_cell.angle_alpha   90.00
_cell.angle_beta   90.00
_cell.angle_gamma   90.00
#
_symmetry.space_group_name_H-M   'P 1'
#
loop_
_entity.id
_entity.type
_entity.pdbx_description
1 polymer ?
#
loop_
_entity_poly.entity_id
_entity_poly.type
_entity_poly.pdbx_seq_one_letter_code
_entity_poly.pdbx_strand_id
1 'polypeptide(L)'
;VDDILETKLDRQFKLVVDKGTLDAIGLHPDGSIKRVMYWDSVSKLVAPGGLVVSIFTLVITSCNNTKDELVQEVESFNQRSVIQEHETSRDLPKFQYLSHVRTYPTFAFGGSVGSRVATVAFLRN
;
A
#
# COMPACT_ATOMS: atom_id res chain seq x y z
N VAL A 1 15.19 -14.80 -8.17
CA VAL A 1 14.43 -14.03 -7.16
C VAL A 1 14.07 -12.72 -7.80
N ASP A 2 12.80 -12.32 -7.78
CA ASP A 2 12.32 -11.05 -8.34
C ASP A 2 12.60 -9.90 -7.36
N ASP A 3 12.88 -8.69 -7.86
CA ASP A 3 13.02 -7.48 -7.05
C ASP A 3 11.76 -6.64 -7.19
N ILE A 4 11.06 -6.34 -6.09
CA ILE A 4 9.80 -5.59 -6.14
C ILE A 4 9.97 -4.17 -6.68
N LEU A 5 11.15 -3.55 -6.54
CA LEU A 5 11.43 -2.20 -7.04
C LEU A 5 11.66 -2.20 -8.56
N GLU A 6 11.98 -3.36 -9.14
CA GLU A 6 12.24 -3.59 -10.55
C GLU A 6 11.59 -4.90 -11.01
N THR A 7 10.32 -5.09 -10.64
CA THR A 7 9.64 -6.38 -10.82
C THR A 7 9.57 -6.76 -12.29
N LYS A 8 9.91 -8.02 -12.58
CA LYS A 8 9.84 -8.61 -13.94
C LYS A 8 8.59 -9.46 -14.13
N LEU A 9 7.69 -9.44 -13.15
CA LEU A 9 6.42 -10.14 -13.23
C LEU A 9 5.50 -9.38 -14.19
N ASP A 10 5.05 -10.07 -15.23
CA ASP A 10 4.14 -9.58 -16.27
C ASP A 10 2.67 -9.89 -15.98
N ARG A 11 2.40 -10.64 -14.91
CA ARG A 11 1.06 -11.04 -14.48
C ARG A 11 0.57 -10.25 -13.27
N GLN A 12 -0.75 -10.16 -13.17
CA GLN A 12 -1.44 -9.53 -12.04
C GLN A 12 -2.03 -10.58 -11.09
N PHE A 13 -2.19 -10.18 -9.83
CA PHE A 13 -2.68 -11.03 -8.75
C PHE A 13 -3.92 -10.41 -8.12
N LYS A 14 -4.79 -11.29 -7.59
CA LYS A 14 -5.99 -10.88 -6.86
C LYS A 14 -5.69 -10.46 -5.42
N LEU A 15 -4.63 -11.02 -4.84
CA LEU A 15 -4.17 -10.76 -3.48
C LEU A 15 -2.66 -10.60 -3.53
N VAL A 16 -2.16 -9.48 -3.06
CA VAL A 16 -0.75 -9.24 -2.77
C VAL A 16 -0.61 -9.03 -1.27
N VAL A 17 0.33 -9.73 -0.65
CA VAL A 17 0.63 -9.59 0.78
C VAL A 17 2.07 -9.13 0.93
N ASP A 18 2.26 -7.99 1.58
CA ASP A 18 3.55 -7.50 2.02
C ASP A 18 3.68 -7.73 3.54
N LYS A 19 4.77 -8.38 3.94
CA LYS A 19 5.20 -8.47 5.33
C LYS A 19 6.59 -7.83 5.49
N GLY A 20 6.61 -6.53 5.74
CA GLY A 20 7.81 -5.77 6.10
C GLY A 20 8.73 -5.37 4.95
N THR A 21 8.36 -5.61 3.69
CA THR A 21 9.11 -5.12 2.52
C THR A 21 9.03 -3.60 2.44
N LEU A 22 7.83 -3.01 2.57
CA LEU A 22 7.66 -1.56 2.67
C LEU A 22 8.45 -0.96 3.85
N ASP A 23 8.49 -1.65 5.00
CA ASP A 23 9.26 -1.20 6.16
C ASP A 23 10.76 -1.18 5.86
N ALA A 24 11.28 -2.27 5.31
CA ALA A 24 12.68 -2.40 4.96
C ALA A 24 13.10 -1.32 3.94
N ILE A 25 12.25 -1.04 2.95
CA ILE A 25 12.45 0.05 1.99
C ILE A 25 12.49 1.40 2.70
N GLY A 26 11.60 1.63 3.66
CA GLY A 26 11.54 2.85 4.44
C GLY A 26 12.78 3.12 5.31
N LEU A 27 13.52 2.08 5.70
CA LEU A 27 14.76 2.20 6.48
C LEU A 27 16.00 2.46 5.61
N HIS A 28 15.88 2.35 4.29
CA HIS A 28 16.96 2.66 3.36
C HIS A 28 17.24 4.17 3.32
N PRO A 29 18.50 4.62 3.11
CA PRO A 29 18.82 6.04 2.93
C PRO A 29 17.97 6.74 1.86
N ASP A 30 17.77 6.06 0.73
CA ASP A 30 16.88 6.50 -0.36
C ASP A 30 15.41 6.07 -0.19
N GLY A 31 14.97 5.78 1.04
CA GLY A 31 13.66 5.18 1.32
C GLY A 31 12.49 6.00 0.77
N SER A 32 12.59 7.34 0.79
CA SER A 32 11.57 8.23 0.25
C SER A 32 11.30 8.02 -1.25
N ILE A 33 12.35 7.81 -2.05
CA ILE A 33 12.25 7.56 -3.49
C ILE A 33 11.82 6.11 -3.73
N LYS A 34 12.45 5.16 -3.04
CA LYS A 34 12.16 3.73 -3.20
C LYS A 34 10.74 3.36 -2.78
N ARG A 35 10.15 4.06 -1.80
CA ARG A 35 8.72 3.90 -1.45
C ARG A 35 7.80 4.26 -2.62
N VAL A 36 8.11 5.31 -3.38
CA VAL A 36 7.31 5.67 -4.57
C VAL A 36 7.39 4.57 -5.62
N MET A 37 8.59 4.03 -5.87
CA MET A 37 8.79 2.91 -6.80
C MET A 37 8.06 1.65 -6.35
N TYR A 38 8.05 1.37 -5.05
CA TYR A 38 7.29 0.26 -4.47
C TYR A 38 5.79 0.41 -4.76
N TRP A 39 5.21 1.57 -4.48
CA TRP A 39 3.78 1.79 -4.73
C TRP A 39 3.40 1.68 -6.20
N ASP A 40 4.24 2.21 -7.10
CA ASP A 40 4.04 2.06 -8.55
C ASP A 40 4.07 0.58 -8.96
N SER A 41 5.09 -0.16 -8.51
CA SER A 41 5.25 -1.59 -8.82
C SER A 41 4.09 -2.43 -8.30
N VAL A 42 3.70 -2.23 -7.04
CA VAL A 42 2.56 -2.96 -6.43
C VAL A 42 1.24 -2.60 -7.10
N SER A 43 1.06 -1.35 -7.54
CA SER A 43 -0.16 -0.94 -8.26
C SER A 43 -0.34 -1.66 -9.60
N LYS A 44 0.77 -2.09 -10.22
CA LYS A 44 0.78 -2.88 -11.46
C LYS A 44 0.55 -4.36 -11.19
N LEU A 45 1.01 -4.87 -10.04
CA LEU A 45 0.87 -6.27 -9.64
C LEU A 45 -0.52 -6.64 -9.11
N VAL A 46 -1.22 -5.70 -8.46
CA VAL A 46 -2.61 -5.93 -8.01
C VAL A 46 -3.55 -5.63 -9.18
N ALA A 47 -4.34 -6.62 -9.59
CA ALA A 47 -5.31 -6.43 -10.68
C ALA A 47 -6.31 -5.31 -10.34
N PRO A 48 -6.63 -4.39 -11.27
CA PRO A 48 -7.63 -3.34 -11.05
C PRO A 48 -9.02 -3.95 -10.88
N GLY A 49 -9.81 -3.35 -9.99
CA GLY A 49 -11.21 -3.72 -9.75
C GLY A 49 -12.05 -3.57 -11.01
N GLY A 50 -12.98 -4.50 -11.24
CA GLY A 50 -14.04 -4.34 -12.24
C GLY A 50 -15.33 -3.88 -11.59
N LEU A 51 -16.25 -3.30 -12.37
CA LEU A 51 -17.56 -2.79 -11.92
C LEU A 51 -18.47 -3.86 -11.25
N VAL A 52 -18.07 -5.13 -11.21
CA VAL A 52 -18.87 -6.24 -10.69
C VAL A 52 -17.99 -7.21 -9.87
N VAL A 53 -18.14 -7.15 -8.53
CA VAL A 53 -17.88 -8.21 -7.52
C VAL A 53 -16.50 -8.90 -7.60
N SER A 54 -15.44 -8.19 -7.97
CA SER A 54 -14.06 -8.71 -7.79
C SER A 54 -13.31 -7.84 -6.80
N ILE A 55 -13.06 -8.39 -5.61
CA ILE A 55 -12.25 -7.75 -4.57
C ILE A 55 -10.79 -8.10 -4.84
N PHE A 56 -10.01 -7.14 -5.31
CA PHE A 56 -8.55 -7.27 -5.41
C PHE A 56 -7.90 -6.48 -4.28
N THR A 57 -6.99 -7.12 -3.55
CA THR A 57 -6.52 -6.60 -2.28
C THR A 57 -5.00 -6.60 -2.16
N LEU A 58 -4.50 -5.52 -1.57
CA LEU A 58 -3.16 -5.41 -1.03
C LEU A 58 -3.26 -5.47 0.49
N VAL A 59 -2.56 -6.40 1.12
CA VAL A 59 -2.47 -6.50 2.57
C VAL A 59 -1.05 -6.18 2.99
N ILE A 60 -0.86 -5.11 3.74
CA ILE A 60 0.45 -4.71 4.27
C ILE A 60 0.48 -5.02 5.75
N THR A 61 1.47 -5.77 6.18
CA THR A 61 1.84 -5.96 7.59
C THR A 61 3.13 -5.22 7.86
N SER A 62 3.04 -4.19 8.72
CA SER A 62 4.13 -3.30 9.07
C SER A 62 4.44 -3.36 10.56
N CYS A 63 5.72 -3.32 10.92
CA CYS A 63 6.21 -3.15 12.29
C CYS A 63 6.69 -1.72 12.57
N ASN A 64 6.76 -0.87 11.54
CA ASN A 64 7.34 0.47 11.61
C ASN A 64 6.32 1.60 11.41
N ASN A 65 5.14 1.28 10.88
CA ASN A 65 4.08 2.25 10.62
C ASN A 65 2.78 1.81 11.29
N THR A 66 2.05 2.79 11.80
CA THR A 66 0.68 2.64 12.28
C THR A 66 -0.30 2.50 11.11
N LYS A 67 -1.54 2.11 11.41
CA LYS A 67 -2.62 2.10 10.43
C LYS A 67 -2.80 3.47 9.76
N ASP A 68 -2.80 4.54 10.55
CA ASP A 68 -3.07 5.90 10.04
C ASP A 68 -1.95 6.39 9.13
N GLU A 69 -0.69 6.11 9.48
CA GLU A 69 0.46 6.41 8.62
C GLU A 69 0.39 5.65 7.29
N LEU A 70 0.04 4.36 7.31
CA LEU A 70 -0.13 3.58 6.06
C LEU A 70 -1.27 4.11 5.19
N VAL A 71 -2.39 4.53 5.79
CA VAL A 71 -3.51 5.13 5.05
C VAL A 71 -3.10 6.46 4.43
N GLN A 72 -2.41 7.31 5.18
CA GLN A 72 -1.91 8.60 4.70
C GLN A 72 -0.89 8.42 3.55
N GLU A 73 -0.04 7.39 3.61
CA GLU A 73 0.92 7.09 2.54
C GLU A 73 0.20 6.67 1.25
N VAL A 74 -0.85 5.84 1.35
CA VAL A 74 -1.70 5.46 0.21
C VAL A 74 -2.43 6.67 -0.38
N GLU A 75 -2.98 7.55 0.45
CA GLU A 75 -3.63 8.77 -0.01
C GLU A 75 -2.66 9.68 -0.76
N SER A 76 -1.43 9.82 -0.24
CA SER A 76 -0.36 10.57 -0.90
C SER A 76 0.02 9.96 -2.26
N PHE A 77 0.07 8.64 -2.36
CA PHE A 77 0.29 7.93 -3.63
C PHE A 77 -0.84 8.17 -4.63
N ASN A 78 -2.10 8.05 -4.19
CA ASN A 78 -3.27 8.30 -5.03
C ASN A 78 -3.26 9.72 -5.60
N GLN A 79 -2.95 10.74 -4.78
CA GLN A 79 -2.86 12.14 -5.24
C GLN A 79 -1.78 12.34 -6.31
N ARG A 80 -0.59 11.72 -6.13
CA ARG A 80 0.50 11.81 -7.13
C ARG A 80 0.15 11.13 -8.44
N SER A 81 -0.55 10.00 -8.37
CA SER A 81 -0.98 9.24 -9.55
C SER A 81 -1.94 10.06 -10.43
N VAL A 82 -2.88 10.77 -9.82
CA VAL A 82 -3.84 11.64 -10.53
C VAL A 82 -3.16 12.81 -11.26
N ILE A 83 -2.06 13.34 -10.71
CA ILE A 83 -1.33 14.47 -11.31
C ILE A 83 -0.52 14.03 -12.54
N GLN A 84 -0.03 12.77 -12.57
CA GLN A 84 0.81 12.27 -13.67
C GLN A 84 0.01 11.73 -14.87
N GLU A 85 -1.25 11.32 -14.69
CA GLU A 85 -2.06 10.62 -15.72
C GLU A 85 -3.07 11.56 -16.43
N HIS A 86 -2.79 12.86 -16.46
CA HIS A 86 -3.67 13.90 -17.00
C HIS A 86 -3.78 13.91 -18.54
N GLU A 87 -4.21 12.83 -19.20
CA GLU A 87 -4.74 12.91 -20.58
C GLU A 87 -5.96 12.02 -20.96
N THR A 88 -6.42 10.98 -20.24
CA THR A 88 -7.55 10.18 -20.81
C THR A 88 -8.61 9.49 -19.93
N SER A 89 -8.60 9.50 -18.59
CA SER A 89 -9.74 8.94 -17.84
C SER A 89 -9.98 9.62 -16.50
N ARG A 90 -11.24 9.65 -16.05
CA ARG A 90 -11.62 10.11 -14.71
C ARG A 90 -11.13 9.09 -13.70
N ASP A 91 -9.85 9.15 -13.34
CA ASP A 91 -9.22 8.08 -12.58
C ASP A 91 -9.61 8.13 -11.11
N LEU A 92 -10.33 7.08 -10.69
CA LEU A 92 -10.60 6.77 -9.30
C LEU A 92 -9.27 6.51 -8.56
N PRO A 93 -9.19 6.78 -7.25
CA PRO A 93 -7.98 6.49 -6.47
C PRO A 93 -7.59 5.02 -6.66
N LYS A 94 -6.31 4.73 -6.93
CA LYS A 94 -5.86 3.36 -7.24
C LYS A 94 -6.14 2.41 -6.09
N PHE A 95 -5.85 2.83 -4.86
CA PHE A 95 -6.13 2.04 -3.66
C PHE A 95 -7.05 2.77 -2.69
N GLN A 96 -7.93 2.03 -2.02
CA GLN A 96 -8.80 2.53 -0.97
C GLN A 96 -8.64 1.67 0.29
N TYR A 97 -8.62 2.30 1.47
CA TYR A 97 -8.65 1.58 2.73
C TYR A 97 -9.89 0.67 2.82
N LEU A 98 -9.68 -0.62 3.11
CA LEU A 98 -10.76 -1.60 3.27
C LEU A 98 -10.97 -1.95 4.75
N SER A 99 -9.92 -2.43 5.43
CA SER A 99 -9.98 -2.84 6.84
C SER A 99 -8.59 -2.99 7.44
N HIS A 100 -8.51 -3.30 8.74
CA HIS A 100 -7.27 -3.63 9.43
C HIS A 100 -7.52 -4.59 10.60
N VAL A 101 -6.46 -5.24 11.06
CA VAL A 101 -6.51 -6.08 12.28
C VAL A 101 -6.57 -5.18 13.52
N ARG A 102 -7.63 -5.36 14.32
CA ARG A 102 -7.92 -4.55 15.54
C ARG A 102 -7.51 -5.21 16.85
N THR A 103 -7.04 -6.46 16.78
CA THR A 103 -6.77 -7.30 17.95
C THR A 103 -5.30 -7.25 18.40
N TYR A 104 -4.44 -6.50 17.72
CA TYR A 104 -3.06 -6.34 18.16
C TYR A 104 -2.99 -5.58 19.49
N PRO A 105 -2.07 -5.95 20.39
CA PRO A 105 -1.84 -5.21 21.63
C PRO A 105 -1.47 -3.76 21.31
N THR A 106 -2.24 -2.82 21.88
CA THR A 106 -1.99 -1.39 21.75
C THR A 106 -1.29 -0.84 22.98
N PHE A 107 -0.46 0.16 22.74
CA PHE A 107 0.26 0.92 23.76
C PHE A 107 -0.10 2.39 23.56
N ALA A 108 -0.39 3.09 24.66
CA ALA A 108 -0.66 4.52 24.65
C ALA A 108 0.53 5.27 25.26
N PHE A 109 1.11 6.23 24.54
CA PHE A 109 2.18 7.08 25.03
C PHE A 109 2.02 8.50 24.46
N GLY A 110 2.08 9.52 25.32
CA GLY A 110 2.03 10.92 24.88
C GLY A 110 0.72 11.34 24.17
N GLY A 111 -0.39 10.64 24.42
CA GLY A 111 -1.68 10.90 23.76
C GLY A 111 -1.88 10.16 22.42
N SER A 112 -0.86 9.45 21.93
CA SER A 112 -0.93 8.60 20.75
C SER A 112 -1.10 7.13 21.15
N VAL A 113 -1.98 6.41 20.47
CA VAL A 113 -2.17 4.96 20.63
C VAL A 113 -1.58 4.26 19.43
N GLY A 114 -0.63 3.35 19.66
CA GLY A 114 0.05 2.59 18.61
C GLY A 114 0.10 1.10 18.92
N SER A 115 0.37 0.30 17.91
CA SER A 115 0.68 -1.12 18.06
C SER A 115 2.10 -1.37 17.56
N ARG A 116 2.76 -2.42 18.07
CA ARG A 116 4.05 -2.87 17.51
C ARG A 116 3.94 -3.38 16.08
N VAL A 117 2.73 -3.79 15.68
CA VAL A 117 2.43 -4.31 14.34
C VAL A 117 1.09 -3.74 13.88
N ALA A 118 1.03 -3.26 12.64
CA ALA A 118 -0.20 -2.92 11.94
C ALA A 118 -0.37 -3.83 10.72
N THR A 119 -1.57 -4.36 10.53
CA THR A 119 -1.92 -5.09 9.30
C THR A 119 -3.14 -4.45 8.69
N VAL A 120 -2.98 -3.88 7.50
CA VAL A 120 -3.99 -3.06 6.81
C VAL A 120 -4.25 -3.64 5.43
N ALA A 121 -5.53 -3.77 5.09
CA ALA A 121 -5.99 -4.20 3.78
C ALA A 121 -6.47 -2.98 2.98
N PHE A 122 -6.02 -2.90 1.74
CA PHE A 122 -6.42 -1.91 0.75
C PHE A 122 -7.09 -2.61 -0.43
N LEU A 123 -8.23 -2.08 -0.87
CA LEU A 123 -8.93 -2.48 -2.09
C LEU A 123 -8.30 -1.75 -3.28
N ARG A 124 -8.04 -2.47 -4.38
CA ARG A 124 -7.69 -1.88 -5.67
C ARG A 124 -8.98 -1.56 -6.43
N ASN A 125 -9.17 -0.29 -6.79
CA ASN A 125 -10.28 0.16 -7.65
C ASN A 125 -10.06 -0.19 -9.11
#